data_AF-A0A916Y1I0-F1
#
_entry.id   AF-A0A916Y1I0-F1
#
_cell.length_a   1.000
_cell.length_b   1.000
_cell.length_c   1.000
_cell.angle_alpha   90.00
_cell.angle_beta   90.00
_cell.angle_gamma   90.00
#
_symmetry.space_group_name_H-M   'P 1'
#
loop_
_entity.id
_entity.type
_entity.pdbx_description
1 polymer ?
#
loop_
_entity_poly.entity_id
_entity_poly.type
_entity_poly.pdbx_seq_one_letter_code
_entity_poly.pdbx_strand_id
1 'polypeptide(L)'
;MLILTFGALQNLVAQETKVGIVKVVKYRDTNDKITESTTDATLAYFNKREHSILITNKKDTTRLKTDALGIFTIPKQYFDYCSITVNPESKYLREEFLFLDGFGKKDSLKLEIYDYHISTTIDSTMAPAFYNKFNTKKAEQDFFAGNKRYLLGNGITYVNDFIEQLKSKSEKFGFKIEYPEKMYGTLAEHRILFRYNERMKELLGIKDW
;
A
#
# COMPACT_ATOMS: atom_id res chain seq x y z
N MET A 1 14.47 58.94 -1.09
CA MET A 1 14.36 58.19 -2.36
C MET A 1 15.28 56.98 -2.26
N LEU A 2 14.78 55.76 -2.52
CA LEU A 2 15.45 54.41 -2.50
C LEU A 2 16.02 53.93 -1.14
N ILE A 3 15.49 52.92 -0.41
CA ILE A 3 15.21 51.46 -0.61
C ILE A 3 16.47 50.55 -0.65
N LEU A 4 16.38 49.46 0.15
CA LEU A 4 17.07 48.14 0.12
C LEU A 4 18.17 47.97 1.19
N THR A 5 17.96 47.34 2.35
CA THR A 5 17.61 45.94 2.73
C THR A 5 18.75 44.91 2.69
N PHE A 6 18.74 44.09 3.76
CA PHE A 6 19.09 42.67 3.88
C PHE A 6 20.53 42.21 4.20
N GLY A 7 20.57 41.35 5.21
CA GLY A 7 21.50 40.21 5.35
C GLY A 7 22.67 40.50 6.29
N ALA A 8 23.06 39.65 7.23
CA ALA A 8 22.65 38.32 7.67
C ALA A 8 23.23 38.19 9.10
N LEU A 9 22.82 37.29 10.01
CA LEU A 9 23.09 35.87 9.89
C LEU A 9 22.56 35.14 11.15
N GLN A 10 21.85 34.04 10.91
CA GLN A 10 21.85 32.79 11.67
C GLN A 10 21.46 32.79 13.15
N ASN A 11 20.17 32.58 13.40
CA ASN A 11 19.70 31.63 14.40
C ASN A 11 18.43 30.94 13.89
N LEU A 12 18.51 30.32 12.72
CA LEU A 12 17.55 29.29 12.35
C LEU A 12 18.10 28.00 12.93
N VAL A 13 17.69 27.75 14.17
CA VAL A 13 17.76 26.47 14.86
C VAL A 13 17.50 25.38 13.84
N ALA A 14 18.53 24.62 13.52
CA ALA A 14 18.43 23.41 12.72
C ALA A 14 17.39 22.52 13.39
N GLN A 15 16.18 22.54 12.83
CA GLN A 15 15.09 21.67 13.21
C GLN A 15 15.50 20.29 12.74
N GLU A 16 16.19 19.54 13.61
CA GLU A 16 16.37 18.11 13.43
C GLU A 16 15.00 17.45 13.62
N THR A 17 14.16 17.56 12.58
CA THR A 17 12.92 16.84 12.43
C THR A 17 13.31 15.38 12.21
N LYS A 18 13.37 14.58 13.28
CA LYS A 18 13.31 13.13 13.13
C LYS A 18 11.89 12.79 12.69
N VAL A 19 11.69 12.77 11.37
CA VAL A 19 10.45 12.34 10.74
C VAL A 19 10.32 10.83 10.97
N GLY A 20 9.34 10.41 11.77
CA GLY A 20 8.86 9.03 11.75
C GLY A 20 8.14 8.79 10.43
N ILE A 21 8.90 8.44 9.38
CA ILE A 21 8.33 8.15 8.07
C ILE A 21 7.78 6.72 8.10
N VAL A 22 6.46 6.57 8.26
CA VAL A 22 5.78 5.31 7.90
C VAL A 22 5.72 5.27 6.37
N LYS A 23 6.77 4.70 5.76
CA LYS A 23 6.87 4.43 4.33
C LYS A 23 6.17 3.11 4.04
N VAL A 24 5.03 3.16 3.36
CA VAL A 24 4.40 1.96 2.79
C VAL A 24 4.81 1.89 1.32
N VAL A 25 5.77 1.04 0.98
CA VAL A 25 6.46 1.10 -0.32
C VAL A 25 5.52 0.69 -1.47
N LYS A 26 5.51 1.46 -2.58
CA LYS A 26 4.91 1.09 -3.88
C LYS A 26 5.54 -0.25 -4.31
N TYR A 27 4.73 -1.26 -4.60
CA TYR A 27 5.26 -2.58 -4.91
C TYR A 27 6.06 -2.64 -6.24
N ARG A 28 5.90 -1.69 -7.16
CA ARG A 28 6.77 -1.55 -8.35
C ARG A 28 6.60 -0.20 -9.01
N ASP A 29 7.68 0.40 -9.47
CA ASP A 29 7.67 1.57 -10.34
C ASP A 29 7.61 1.13 -11.81
N THR A 30 6.41 0.72 -12.26
CA THR A 30 6.18 0.24 -13.62
C THR A 30 5.00 0.99 -14.23
N ASN A 31 5.15 1.57 -15.41
CA ASN A 31 4.09 2.21 -16.22
C ASN A 31 3.06 1.18 -16.78
N ASP A 32 2.90 0.04 -16.12
CA ASP A 32 2.14 -1.07 -16.65
C ASP A 32 0.67 -0.96 -16.21
N LYS A 33 -0.18 -0.51 -17.14
CA LYS A 33 -1.62 -0.24 -16.95
C LYS A 33 -2.39 -1.44 -16.38
N ILE A 34 -1.84 -2.65 -16.48
CA ILE A 34 -2.44 -3.88 -15.95
C ILE A 34 -2.32 -3.93 -14.43
N THR A 35 -1.32 -3.30 -13.83
CA THR A 35 -1.06 -3.33 -12.37
C THR A 35 -1.73 -2.21 -11.61
N GLU A 36 -2.14 -1.15 -12.31
CA GLU A 36 -2.72 0.06 -11.73
C GLU A 36 -4.25 -0.02 -11.67
N SER A 37 -4.84 0.38 -10.54
CA SER A 37 -6.29 0.66 -10.45
C SER A 37 -6.59 2.15 -10.37
N THR A 38 -5.58 2.94 -10.03
CA THR A 38 -5.63 4.38 -9.80
C THR A 38 -4.51 5.01 -10.61
N THR A 39 -4.83 5.96 -11.47
CA THR A 39 -3.80 6.66 -12.27
C THR A 39 -2.85 7.43 -11.35
N ASP A 40 -1.60 7.66 -11.79
CA ASP A 40 -0.65 8.52 -11.07
C ASP A 40 -1.23 9.91 -10.75
N ALA A 41 -2.05 10.47 -11.65
CA ALA A 41 -2.75 11.73 -11.43
C ALA A 41 -3.76 11.63 -10.27
N THR A 42 -4.49 10.51 -10.19
CA THR A 42 -5.43 10.25 -9.11
C THR A 42 -4.72 9.97 -7.78
N LEU A 43 -3.58 9.27 -7.79
CA LEU A 43 -2.73 9.09 -6.59
C LEU A 43 -2.13 10.42 -6.12
N ALA A 44 -1.63 11.24 -7.05
CA ALA A 44 -1.10 12.56 -6.73
C ALA A 44 -2.21 13.47 -6.17
N TYR A 45 -3.43 13.39 -6.70
CA TYR A 45 -4.59 14.08 -6.15
C TYR A 45 -4.91 13.61 -4.74
N PHE A 46 -4.95 12.29 -4.51
CA PHE A 46 -5.20 11.74 -3.18
C PHE A 46 -4.12 12.10 -2.18
N ASN A 47 -2.84 12.16 -2.57
CA ASN A 47 -1.74 12.52 -1.67
C ASN A 47 -1.62 14.02 -1.37
N LYS A 48 -2.20 14.90 -2.21
CA LYS A 48 -2.12 16.36 -2.05
C LYS A 48 -3.27 16.97 -1.23
N ARG A 49 -4.35 16.21 -1.01
CA ARG A 49 -5.53 16.74 -0.33
C ARG A 49 -5.41 16.56 1.18
N GLU A 50 -6.10 17.41 1.93
CA GLU A 50 -6.25 17.21 3.37
C GLU A 50 -7.05 15.93 3.65
N HIS A 51 -6.55 15.11 4.57
CA HIS A 51 -7.22 13.91 5.05
C HIS A 51 -7.81 14.13 6.42
N SER A 52 -9.00 13.57 6.65
CA SER A 52 -9.59 13.58 7.99
C SER A 52 -8.94 12.50 8.82
N ILE A 53 -8.46 12.85 10.01
CA ILE A 53 -7.81 11.93 10.94
C ILE A 53 -8.65 11.88 12.21
N LEU A 54 -8.96 10.68 12.69
CA LEU A 54 -9.59 10.45 13.98
C LEU A 54 -8.55 9.80 14.89
N ILE A 55 -8.16 10.46 15.97
CA ILE A 55 -7.23 9.90 16.96
C ILE A 55 -8.02 9.57 18.22
N THR A 56 -7.90 8.34 18.70
CA THR A 56 -8.61 7.84 19.87
C THR A 56 -7.62 7.23 20.85
N ASN A 57 -7.73 7.55 22.14
CA ASN A 57 -7.11 6.80 23.22
C ASN A 57 -8.21 6.24 24.15
N LYS A 58 -7.85 5.75 25.34
CA LYS A 58 -8.82 5.19 26.31
C LYS A 58 -9.81 6.21 26.90
N LYS A 59 -9.51 7.51 26.85
CA LYS A 59 -10.22 8.59 27.56
C LYS A 59 -10.96 9.52 26.61
N ASP A 60 -10.42 9.79 25.43
CA ASP A 60 -10.95 10.77 24.50
C ASP A 60 -10.69 10.39 23.03
N THR A 61 -11.44 11.07 22.17
CA THR A 61 -11.30 11.01 20.71
C THR A 61 -11.27 12.43 20.17
N THR A 62 -10.37 12.70 19.23
CA THR A 62 -10.32 13.98 18.52
C THR A 62 -10.26 13.81 17.02
N ARG A 63 -10.74 14.81 16.29
CA ARG A 63 -10.62 14.91 14.83
C ARG A 63 -9.56 15.94 14.46
N LEU A 64 -8.62 15.53 13.62
CA LEU A 64 -7.58 16.36 13.04
C LEU A 64 -7.68 16.31 11.51
N LYS A 65 -6.86 17.12 10.86
CA LYS A 65 -6.61 17.03 9.42
C LYS A 65 -5.12 17.00 9.14
N THR A 66 -4.75 16.36 8.04
CA THR A 66 -3.41 16.55 7.47
C THR A 66 -3.31 17.90 6.78
N ASP A 67 -2.10 18.43 6.69
CA ASP A 67 -1.78 19.54 5.80
C ASP A 67 -1.71 19.08 4.33
N ALA A 68 -1.36 20.01 3.44
CA ALA A 68 -1.21 19.77 2.00
C ALA A 68 -0.04 18.83 1.63
N LEU A 69 0.85 18.51 2.58
CA LEU A 69 1.94 17.54 2.43
C LEU A 69 1.57 16.17 3.03
N GLY A 70 0.34 16.02 3.53
CA GLY A 70 -0.13 14.80 4.20
C GLY A 70 0.36 14.68 5.65
N ILE A 71 0.90 15.75 6.25
CA ILE A 71 1.50 15.71 7.60
C ILE A 71 0.49 16.16 8.65
N PHE A 72 0.49 15.50 9.80
CA PHE A 72 -0.22 15.96 11.00
C PHE A 72 0.58 15.72 12.27
N THR A 73 0.33 16.54 13.29
CA THR A 73 0.98 16.45 14.59
C THR A 73 0.04 15.78 15.59
N ILE A 74 0.56 14.81 16.32
CA ILE A 74 -0.22 14.11 17.35
C ILE A 74 -0.29 14.99 18.60
N PRO A 75 -1.49 15.27 19.15
CA PRO A 75 -1.61 15.98 20.41
C PRO A 75 -1.02 15.17 21.57
N LYS A 76 -0.39 15.86 22.52
CA LYS A 76 0.37 15.24 23.61
C LYS A 76 -0.42 14.20 24.43
N GLN A 77 -1.73 14.37 24.57
CA GLN A 77 -2.59 13.44 25.29
C GLN A 77 -2.75 12.06 24.62
N TYR A 78 -2.33 11.92 23.35
CA TYR A 78 -2.39 10.66 22.60
C TYR A 78 -1.03 9.96 22.46
N PHE A 79 0.00 10.48 23.14
CA PHE A 79 1.34 9.94 23.01
C PHE A 79 1.44 8.53 23.55
N ASP A 80 1.00 8.24 24.77
CA ASP A 80 1.28 6.94 25.41
C ASP A 80 0.61 5.75 24.69
N TYR A 81 -0.57 5.96 24.12
CA TYR A 81 -1.34 4.97 23.36
C TYR A 81 -2.43 5.67 22.56
N CYS A 82 -2.52 5.38 21.26
CA CYS A 82 -3.69 5.74 20.48
C CYS A 82 -3.92 4.82 19.28
N SER A 83 -5.18 4.77 18.84
CA SER A 83 -5.52 4.38 17.48
C SER A 83 -5.72 5.62 16.61
N ILE A 84 -5.31 5.52 15.36
CA ILE A 84 -5.47 6.56 14.35
C ILE A 84 -6.29 5.97 13.21
N THR A 85 -7.49 6.47 13.00
CA THR A 85 -8.30 6.16 11.82
C THR A 85 -8.20 7.29 10.81
N VAL A 86 -7.69 6.97 9.63
CA VAL A 86 -7.59 7.87 8.49
C VAL A 86 -8.89 7.82 7.70
N ASN A 87 -9.37 8.96 7.20
CA ASN A 87 -10.61 9.15 6.43
C ASN A 87 -11.77 8.26 6.92
N PRO A 88 -12.22 8.38 8.18
CA PRO A 88 -13.16 7.44 8.82
C PRO A 88 -14.50 7.29 8.07
N GLU A 89 -14.92 8.32 7.34
CA GLU A 89 -16.16 8.32 6.55
C GLU A 89 -15.97 7.76 5.12
N SER A 90 -14.74 7.49 4.70
CA SER A 90 -14.46 6.98 3.35
C SER A 90 -14.61 5.47 3.29
N LYS A 91 -15.38 4.98 2.32
CA LYS A 91 -15.47 3.54 2.04
C LYS A 91 -14.15 2.93 1.51
N TYR A 92 -13.34 3.73 0.82
CA TYR A 92 -12.19 3.24 0.03
C TYR A 92 -10.83 3.66 0.58
N LEU A 93 -10.79 4.69 1.43
CA LEU A 93 -9.55 5.29 1.93
C LEU A 93 -9.50 5.29 3.45
N ARG A 94 -10.40 4.55 4.10
CA ARG A 94 -10.39 4.35 5.54
C ARG A 94 -9.35 3.30 5.89
N GLU A 95 -8.45 3.66 6.80
CA GLU A 95 -7.43 2.76 7.35
C GLU A 95 -7.29 3.05 8.84
N GLU A 96 -7.02 2.02 9.65
CA GLU A 96 -6.86 2.14 11.09
C GLU A 96 -5.48 1.62 11.53
N PHE A 97 -4.76 2.46 12.27
CA PHE A 97 -3.43 2.16 12.79
C PHE A 97 -3.49 2.13 14.32
N LEU A 98 -2.91 1.09 14.92
CA LEU A 98 -2.81 0.96 16.37
C LEU A 98 -1.36 1.17 16.81
N PHE A 99 -1.15 2.10 17.75
CA PHE A 99 0.16 2.39 18.30
C PHE A 99 0.17 2.04 19.79
N LEU A 100 0.91 0.98 20.11
CA LEU A 100 1.04 0.44 21.47
C LEU A 100 2.24 1.03 22.22
N ASP A 101 3.32 1.32 21.47
CA ASP A 101 4.53 1.96 21.98
C ASP A 101 4.44 3.44 21.64
N GLY A 102 4.08 4.25 22.63
CA GLY A 102 3.68 5.62 22.44
C GLY A 102 4.64 6.55 21.67
N PHE A 103 4.10 7.68 21.21
CA PHE A 103 4.81 8.70 20.43
C PHE A 103 5.66 9.65 21.28
N GLY A 104 6.77 10.12 20.72
CA GLY A 104 7.60 11.18 21.27
C GLY A 104 6.98 12.58 21.13
N LYS A 105 7.45 13.52 21.96
CA LYS A 105 6.96 14.92 22.01
C LYS A 105 7.05 15.71 20.70
N LYS A 106 7.83 15.24 19.75
CA LYS A 106 8.10 15.91 18.47
C LYS A 106 7.67 15.04 17.28
N ASP A 107 6.91 13.99 17.53
CA ASP A 107 6.55 13.05 16.48
C ASP A 107 5.43 13.63 15.63
N SER A 108 5.66 13.65 14.34
CA SER A 108 4.68 13.95 13.31
C SER A 108 4.55 12.73 12.41
N LEU A 109 3.34 12.47 11.97
CA LEU A 109 3.05 11.40 11.02
C LEU A 109 2.79 12.01 9.65
N LYS A 110 3.39 11.40 8.63
CA LYS A 110 3.07 11.67 7.23
C LYS A 110 2.19 10.55 6.71
N LEU A 111 1.01 10.91 6.22
CA LEU A 111 0.14 10.02 5.49
C LEU A 111 0.51 10.04 4.01
N GLU A 112 0.66 8.85 3.42
CA GLU A 112 0.85 8.68 1.98
C GLU A 112 -0.02 7.51 1.51
N ILE A 113 -0.90 7.78 0.53
CA ILE A 113 -1.85 6.83 -0.04
C ILE A 113 -1.23 6.21 -1.29
N TYR A 114 -1.21 4.88 -1.32
CA TYR A 114 -0.69 4.08 -2.43
C TYR A 114 -1.81 3.34 -3.15
N ASP A 115 -1.62 3.07 -4.44
CA ASP A 115 -2.61 2.39 -5.29
C ASP A 115 -2.98 1.00 -4.76
N TYR A 116 -2.06 0.34 -4.05
CA TYR A 116 -2.28 -1.02 -3.57
C TYR A 116 -3.54 -1.16 -2.68
N HIS A 117 -3.80 -0.21 -1.78
CA HIS A 117 -4.97 -0.27 -0.89
C HIS A 117 -6.28 0.03 -1.62
N ILE A 118 -6.23 0.99 -2.54
CA ILE A 118 -7.37 1.39 -3.36
C ILE A 118 -7.73 0.27 -4.34
N SER A 119 -6.73 -0.25 -5.05
CA SER A 119 -6.84 -1.36 -6.00
C SER A 119 -7.38 -2.62 -5.35
N THR A 120 -6.87 -3.00 -4.18
CA THR A 120 -7.35 -4.16 -3.44
C THR A 120 -8.84 -4.01 -3.09
N THR A 121 -9.25 -2.84 -2.62
CA THR A 121 -10.65 -2.57 -2.25
C THR A 121 -11.57 -2.56 -3.48
N ILE A 122 -11.17 -1.87 -4.56
CA ILE A 122 -11.93 -1.82 -5.82
C ILE A 122 -12.06 -3.22 -6.42
N ASP A 123 -10.94 -3.94 -6.53
CA ASP A 123 -10.92 -5.27 -7.14
C ASP A 123 -11.72 -6.29 -6.32
N SER A 124 -11.68 -6.20 -4.99
CA SER A 124 -12.52 -7.04 -4.11
C SER A 124 -14.02 -6.78 -4.30
N THR A 125 -14.41 -5.56 -4.71
CA THR A 125 -15.80 -5.21 -4.99
C THR A 125 -16.21 -5.64 -6.40
N MET A 126 -15.31 -5.49 -7.38
CA MET A 126 -15.56 -5.79 -8.79
C MET A 126 -15.50 -7.29 -9.09
N ALA A 127 -14.66 -8.04 -8.40
CA ALA A 127 -14.47 -9.49 -8.58
C ALA A 127 -14.48 -10.25 -7.24
N PRO A 128 -15.57 -10.17 -6.44
CA PRO A 128 -15.58 -10.66 -5.06
C PRO A 128 -15.35 -12.16 -4.94
N ALA A 129 -15.96 -12.96 -5.82
CA ALA A 129 -15.81 -14.41 -5.80
C ALA A 129 -14.36 -14.84 -6.09
N PHE A 130 -13.69 -14.12 -7.00
CA PHE A 130 -12.28 -14.36 -7.33
C PHE A 130 -11.36 -13.87 -6.21
N TYR A 131 -11.61 -12.66 -5.68
CA TYR A 131 -10.86 -12.09 -4.57
C TYR A 131 -10.91 -12.93 -3.29
N ASN A 132 -12.05 -13.54 -2.99
CA ASN A 132 -12.19 -14.42 -1.83
C ASN A 132 -11.34 -15.70 -1.95
N LYS A 133 -11.07 -16.15 -3.18
CA LYS A 133 -10.24 -17.33 -3.47
C LYS A 133 -8.77 -16.99 -3.64
N PHE A 134 -8.46 -15.81 -4.15
CA PHE A 134 -7.14 -15.39 -4.53
C PHE A 134 -6.94 -13.95 -4.06
N ASN A 135 -6.04 -13.75 -3.12
CA ASN A 135 -5.56 -12.45 -2.65
C ASN A 135 -4.23 -12.68 -1.91
N THR A 136 -3.57 -11.62 -1.44
CA THR A 136 -2.26 -11.74 -0.78
C THR A 136 -2.33 -12.53 0.53
N LYS A 137 -3.38 -12.34 1.34
CA LYS A 137 -3.61 -13.15 2.55
C LYS A 137 -3.77 -14.62 2.22
N LYS A 138 -4.45 -14.94 1.12
CA LYS A 138 -4.63 -16.31 0.66
C LYS A 138 -3.33 -16.91 0.11
N ALA A 139 -2.49 -16.12 -0.55
CA ALA A 139 -1.15 -16.54 -0.97
C ALA A 139 -0.27 -16.94 0.24
N GLU A 140 -0.32 -16.16 1.32
CA GLU A 140 0.37 -16.51 2.58
C GLU A 140 -0.15 -17.81 3.18
N GLN A 141 -1.48 -17.94 3.32
CA GLN A 141 -2.11 -19.16 3.82
C GLN A 141 -1.73 -20.38 2.98
N ASP A 142 -1.74 -20.24 1.66
CA ASP A 142 -1.38 -21.33 0.75
C ASP A 142 0.10 -21.68 0.87
N PHE A 143 1.00 -20.70 0.98
CA PHE A 143 2.42 -20.93 1.22
C PHE A 143 2.67 -21.71 2.52
N PHE A 144 2.10 -21.26 3.64
CA PHE A 144 2.27 -21.93 4.93
C PHE A 144 1.62 -23.32 4.99
N ALA A 145 0.59 -23.56 4.19
CA ALA A 145 -0.02 -24.88 4.02
C ALA A 145 0.74 -25.79 3.03
N GLY A 146 1.84 -25.33 2.43
CA GLY A 146 2.61 -26.08 1.43
C GLY A 146 2.03 -26.04 0.01
N ASN A 147 0.93 -25.32 -0.21
CA ASN A 147 0.28 -25.13 -1.51
C ASN A 147 0.94 -24.00 -2.31
N LYS A 148 2.25 -24.13 -2.56
CA LYS A 148 3.04 -23.17 -3.34
C LYS A 148 2.63 -23.22 -4.80
N ARG A 149 2.06 -22.13 -5.32
CA ARG A 149 1.55 -22.08 -6.69
C ARG A 149 1.67 -20.71 -7.35
N TYR A 150 1.89 -20.72 -8.66
CA TYR A 150 1.84 -19.58 -9.53
C TYR A 150 0.62 -19.69 -10.44
N LEU A 151 -0.21 -18.66 -10.45
CA LEU A 151 -1.48 -18.66 -11.17
C LEU A 151 -1.30 -18.02 -12.55
N LEU A 152 -1.79 -18.65 -13.62
CA LEU A 152 -1.88 -18.09 -14.96
C LEU A 152 -3.32 -17.78 -15.31
N GLY A 153 -3.56 -16.65 -15.97
CA GLY A 153 -4.90 -16.25 -16.37
C GLY A 153 -5.45 -17.13 -17.49
N ASN A 154 -6.73 -17.46 -17.41
CA ASN A 154 -7.42 -18.16 -18.50
C ASN A 154 -7.59 -17.25 -19.72
N GLY A 155 -7.51 -17.82 -20.92
CA GLY A 155 -7.75 -17.08 -22.17
C GLY A 155 -6.62 -16.11 -22.56
N ILE A 156 -5.49 -16.12 -21.85
CA ILE A 156 -4.28 -15.39 -22.25
C ILE A 156 -3.35 -16.34 -23.00
N THR A 157 -2.93 -15.91 -24.19
CA THR A 157 -1.78 -16.50 -24.88
C THR A 157 -0.50 -15.91 -24.32
N TYR A 158 0.32 -16.76 -23.69
CA TYR A 158 1.63 -16.38 -23.17
C TYR A 158 2.71 -16.66 -24.21
N VAL A 159 3.73 -15.80 -24.26
CA VAL A 159 4.91 -16.03 -25.10
C VAL A 159 5.70 -17.24 -24.59
N ASN A 160 6.27 -18.04 -25.49
CA ASN A 160 6.93 -19.30 -25.15
C ASN A 160 8.09 -19.10 -24.16
N ASP A 161 8.94 -18.10 -24.38
CA ASP A 161 10.08 -17.79 -23.52
C ASP A 161 9.67 -17.55 -22.06
N PHE A 162 8.54 -16.86 -21.85
CA PHE A 162 7.98 -16.64 -20.52
C PHE A 162 7.54 -17.96 -19.86
N ILE A 163 6.89 -18.85 -20.63
CA ILE A 163 6.45 -20.16 -20.13
C ILE A 163 7.65 -21.05 -19.79
N GLU A 164 8.70 -21.03 -20.59
CA GLU A 164 9.94 -21.78 -20.32
C GLU A 164 10.64 -21.28 -19.07
N GLN A 165 10.78 -19.96 -18.94
CA GLN A 165 11.32 -19.33 -17.74
C GLN A 165 10.49 -19.71 -16.50
N LEU A 166 9.16 -19.63 -16.59
CA LEU A 166 8.26 -19.98 -15.49
C LEU A 166 8.39 -21.44 -15.07
N LYS A 167 8.50 -22.38 -16.02
CA LYS A 167 8.74 -23.80 -15.73
C LYS A 167 10.07 -24.02 -15.02
N SER A 168 11.14 -23.40 -15.50
CA SER A 168 12.46 -23.48 -14.85
C SER A 168 12.43 -22.95 -13.41
N LYS A 169 11.73 -21.82 -13.17
CA LYS A 169 11.54 -21.28 -11.81
C LYS A 169 10.67 -22.20 -10.95
N SER A 170 9.62 -22.78 -11.52
CA SER A 170 8.73 -23.73 -10.84
C SER A 170 9.50 -24.92 -10.28
N GLU A 171 10.41 -25.50 -11.06
CA GLU A 171 11.29 -26.58 -10.63
C GLU A 171 12.27 -26.11 -9.56
N LYS A 172 12.95 -24.97 -9.78
CA LYS A 172 13.97 -24.44 -8.88
C LYS A 172 13.41 -24.09 -7.49
N PHE A 173 12.23 -23.48 -7.43
CA PHE A 173 11.63 -22.96 -6.19
C PHE A 173 10.51 -23.84 -5.65
N GLY A 174 10.15 -24.92 -6.34
CA GLY A 174 9.20 -25.93 -5.86
C GLY A 174 7.78 -25.39 -5.74
N PHE A 175 7.25 -24.76 -6.79
CA PHE A 175 5.85 -24.31 -6.86
C PHE A 175 5.15 -24.89 -8.09
N LYS A 176 3.84 -25.09 -8.02
CA LYS A 176 3.02 -25.57 -9.16
C LYS A 176 2.56 -24.41 -10.03
N ILE A 177 2.43 -24.62 -11.33
CA ILE A 177 1.78 -23.67 -12.23
C ILE A 177 0.32 -24.09 -12.38
N GLU A 178 -0.62 -23.20 -12.08
CA GLU A 178 -2.05 -23.49 -12.06
C GLU A 178 -2.85 -22.44 -12.84
N TYR A 179 -4.02 -22.85 -13.34
CA TYR A 179 -4.98 -21.97 -13.97
C TYR A 179 -6.20 -21.84 -13.05
N PRO A 180 -6.55 -20.63 -12.57
CA PRO A 180 -7.70 -20.44 -11.70
C PRO A 180 -9.00 -20.87 -12.36
N GLU A 181 -9.77 -21.72 -11.68
CA GLU A 181 -11.12 -22.05 -12.12
C GLU A 181 -12.04 -20.82 -12.07
N LYS A 182 -12.87 -20.65 -13.10
CA LYS A 182 -13.91 -19.60 -13.19
C LYS A 182 -13.36 -18.16 -13.22
N MET A 183 -12.17 -17.95 -13.77
CA MET A 183 -11.71 -16.62 -14.12
C MET A 183 -12.40 -16.13 -15.40
N TYR A 184 -13.01 -14.95 -15.36
CA TYR A 184 -13.70 -14.34 -16.51
C TYR A 184 -12.80 -13.45 -17.38
N GLY A 185 -11.56 -13.21 -16.96
CA GLY A 185 -10.58 -12.41 -17.70
C GLY A 185 -10.78 -10.90 -17.53
N THR A 186 -11.48 -10.49 -16.47
CA THR A 186 -11.65 -9.06 -16.17
C THR A 186 -10.34 -8.45 -15.66
N LEU A 187 -10.15 -7.15 -15.88
CA LEU A 187 -8.97 -6.43 -15.40
C LEU A 187 -8.77 -6.57 -13.88
N ALA A 188 -9.86 -6.57 -13.11
CA ALA A 188 -9.81 -6.78 -11.66
C ALA A 188 -9.27 -8.18 -11.29
N GLU A 189 -9.71 -9.24 -11.97
CA GLU A 189 -9.19 -10.59 -11.74
C GLU A 189 -7.71 -10.71 -12.13
N HIS A 190 -7.29 -10.08 -13.22
CA HIS A 190 -5.87 -10.04 -13.61
C HIS A 190 -5.00 -9.35 -12.55
N ARG A 191 -5.46 -8.23 -12.01
CA ARG A 191 -4.78 -7.54 -10.91
C ARG A 191 -4.72 -8.36 -9.63
N ILE A 192 -5.80 -9.03 -9.28
CA ILE A 192 -5.86 -9.94 -8.13
C ILE A 192 -4.84 -11.07 -8.29
N LEU A 193 -4.83 -11.71 -9.45
CA LEU A 193 -3.90 -12.80 -9.78
C LEU A 193 -2.45 -12.32 -9.74
N PHE A 194 -2.17 -11.15 -10.30
CA PHE A 194 -0.86 -10.53 -10.25
C PHE A 194 -0.39 -10.33 -8.80
N ARG A 195 -1.20 -9.69 -7.94
CA ARG A 195 -0.85 -9.47 -6.53
C ARG A 195 -0.65 -10.77 -5.76
N TYR A 196 -1.49 -11.78 -6.00
CA TYR A 196 -1.30 -13.12 -5.41
C TYR A 196 0.07 -13.69 -5.80
N ASN A 197 0.42 -13.67 -7.08
CA ASN A 197 1.67 -14.23 -7.60
C ASN A 197 2.89 -13.48 -7.08
N GLU A 198 2.84 -12.16 -7.04
CA GLU A 198 3.93 -11.34 -6.50
C GLU A 198 4.16 -11.64 -5.02
N ARG A 199 3.10 -11.75 -4.21
CA ARG A 199 3.24 -12.17 -2.81
C ARG A 199 3.83 -13.58 -2.69
N MET A 200 3.42 -14.51 -3.54
CA MET A 200 4.01 -15.86 -3.57
C MET A 200 5.50 -15.84 -3.95
N LYS A 201 5.91 -15.01 -4.93
CA LYS A 201 7.32 -14.84 -5.31
C LYS A 201 8.17 -14.36 -4.14
N GLU A 202 7.68 -13.37 -3.40
CA GLU A 202 8.35 -12.85 -2.20
C GLU A 202 8.55 -13.94 -1.16
N LEU A 203 7.49 -14.70 -0.84
CA LEU A 203 7.51 -15.77 0.15
C LEU A 203 8.47 -16.91 -0.25
N LEU A 204 8.58 -17.17 -1.55
CA LEU A 204 9.54 -18.12 -2.13
C LEU A 204 10.98 -17.57 -2.21
N GLY A 205 11.18 -16.28 -1.96
CA GLY A 205 12.49 -15.63 -2.06
C GLY A 205 13.00 -15.43 -3.49
N ILE A 206 12.11 -15.35 -4.47
CA ILE A 206 12.49 -15.18 -5.89
C ILE A 206 12.78 -13.69 -6.15
N LYS A 207 14.07 -13.34 -6.30
CA LYS A 207 14.52 -11.96 -6.53
C LYS A 207 14.63 -11.59 -8.01
N ASP A 208 15.12 -12.53 -8.81
CA ASP A 208 15.23 -12.37 -10.26
C ASP A 208 14.04 -13.10 -10.86
N TRP A 209 13.05 -12.37 -11.36
CA TRP A 209 11.95 -12.94 -12.12
C TRP A 209 12.36 -13.04 -13.59
#